data_AF-A0A2E5JKQ6-F1
#
_entry.id   AF-A0A2E5JKQ6-F1
#
_cell.length_a   1.000
_cell.length_b   1.000
_cell.length_c   1.000
_cell.angle_alpha   90.00
_cell.angle_beta   90.00
_cell.angle_gamma   90.00
#
_symmetry.space_group_name_H-M   'P 1'
#
loop_
_entity.id
_entity.type
_entity.pdbx_description
1 polymer ?
#
loop_
_entity_poly.entity_id
_entity_poly.type
_entity_poly.pdbx_seq_one_letter_code
_entity_poly.pdbx_strand_id
1 'polypeptide(L)'
;MKLAPLTFSILLLSLVGCDSARDARKTRFDYSPFGTSNSTTGGNQTGGDGTIVLDNGGGTGSGSGTTIPTEIDHCSWAPDGLNGFSSTSTHLGSYTVCQSKNAQTDLYIQIKNPVTNVQVCLIPTSSSGSSSVYIGEPRCLMLNDNKRVYKVNMIKNRPNFSHLPLNGVMIMKDEQHFYPYPFNQNALSPDAYIFCSQYLAQYGYGGYCESFKSVGAYTYKQF
;
A
#
# COMPACT_ATOMS: atom_id res chain seq x y z
N MET A 1 -46.76 -12.05 54.56
CA MET A 1 -46.45 -12.41 53.15
C MET A 1 -45.86 -11.17 52.49
N LYS A 2 -44.59 -11.23 52.06
CA LYS A 2 -43.87 -10.11 51.44
C LYS A 2 -44.08 -10.17 49.93
N LEU A 3 -44.73 -9.17 49.34
CA LEU A 3 -44.73 -8.97 47.88
C LEU A 3 -43.44 -8.24 47.49
N ALA A 4 -42.65 -8.86 46.62
CA ALA A 4 -41.48 -8.26 45.97
C ALA A 4 -41.93 -7.45 44.74
N PRO A 5 -41.33 -6.29 44.45
CA PRO A 5 -41.58 -5.56 43.21
C PRO A 5 -40.83 -6.23 42.06
N LEU A 6 -41.60 -6.73 41.10
CA LEU A 6 -41.16 -7.40 39.88
C LEU A 6 -41.34 -6.42 38.73
N THR A 7 -40.37 -5.52 38.50
CA THR A 7 -40.33 -4.62 37.33
C THR A 7 -39.00 -3.86 37.26
N PHE A 8 -37.89 -4.55 36.97
CA PHE A 8 -36.68 -3.87 36.47
C PHE A 8 -35.71 -4.85 35.78
N SER A 9 -36.08 -5.45 34.65
CA SER A 9 -35.14 -6.27 33.84
C SER A 9 -35.63 -6.51 32.40
N ILE A 10 -36.03 -5.46 31.68
CA ILE A 10 -36.20 -5.54 30.22
C ILE A 10 -35.62 -4.27 29.59
N LEU A 11 -34.28 -4.13 29.62
CA LEU A 11 -33.60 -3.11 28.83
C LEU A 11 -32.11 -3.44 28.63
N LEU A 12 -31.77 -4.58 28.00
CA LEU A 12 -30.35 -4.91 27.72
C LEU A 12 -30.11 -5.84 26.51
N LEU A 13 -31.03 -5.91 25.54
CA LEU A 13 -30.95 -6.87 24.42
C LEU A 13 -31.10 -6.26 23.02
N SER A 14 -30.57 -5.06 22.77
CA SER A 14 -30.57 -4.49 21.41
C SER A 14 -29.36 -3.63 21.07
N LEU A 15 -28.15 -4.17 21.28
CA LEU A 15 -26.90 -3.61 20.71
C LEU A 15 -26.07 -4.71 20.03
N VAL A 16 -26.73 -5.61 19.30
CA VAL A 16 -26.03 -6.39 18.26
C VAL A 16 -25.89 -5.47 17.06
N GLY A 17 -24.81 -4.69 17.03
CA GLY A 17 -24.41 -3.94 15.86
C GLY A 17 -24.07 -4.92 14.75
N CYS A 18 -25.00 -5.13 13.82
CA CYS A 18 -24.65 -5.61 12.48
C CYS A 18 -23.69 -4.57 11.90
N ASP A 19 -22.41 -4.95 11.81
CA ASP A 19 -21.40 -4.11 11.19
C ASP A 19 -21.70 -4.09 9.69
N SER A 20 -22.41 -3.06 9.24
CA SER A 20 -22.83 -2.92 7.85
C SER A 20 -21.63 -2.78 6.92
N ALA A 21 -21.81 -3.23 5.68
CA ALA A 21 -20.84 -3.08 4.59
C ALA A 21 -20.36 -1.62 4.51
N ARG A 22 -19.07 -1.45 4.23
CA ARG A 22 -18.29 -0.20 4.30
C ARG A 22 -18.92 1.01 3.60
N ASP A 23 -19.83 0.80 2.64
CA ASP A 23 -20.59 1.87 1.99
C ASP A 23 -21.55 2.63 2.93
N ALA A 24 -22.00 2.02 4.04
CA ALA A 24 -22.93 2.65 4.97
C ALA A 24 -22.24 3.43 6.12
N ARG A 25 -20.92 3.32 6.30
CA ARG A 25 -20.17 4.01 7.36
C ARG A 25 -19.62 5.35 6.88
N LYS A 26 -20.52 6.30 6.60
CA LYS A 26 -20.15 7.73 6.62
C LYS A 26 -20.61 8.30 7.96
N THR A 27 -19.65 8.88 8.70
CA THR A 27 -19.79 9.70 9.94
C THR A 27 -19.79 8.97 11.30
N ARG A 28 -18.58 8.72 11.85
CA ARG A 28 -18.21 9.03 13.26
C ARG A 28 -16.76 8.76 13.68
N PHE A 29 -15.91 8.27 12.79
CA PHE A 29 -14.45 8.29 12.97
C PHE A 29 -13.83 8.91 11.73
N ASP A 30 -13.53 10.20 11.83
CA ASP A 30 -12.82 10.98 10.82
C ASP A 30 -11.31 10.68 10.92
N TYR A 31 -10.95 9.42 10.68
CA TYR A 31 -9.58 9.00 10.45
C TYR A 31 -9.50 8.46 9.02
N SER A 32 -9.41 9.39 8.08
CA SER A 32 -8.86 9.13 6.75
C SER A 32 -7.35 9.38 6.85
N PRO A 33 -6.49 8.35 7.05
CA PRO A 33 -5.04 8.57 6.99
C PRO A 33 -4.54 8.69 5.55
N PHE A 34 -5.40 8.42 4.55
CA PHE A 34 -5.04 8.58 3.15
C PHE A 34 -5.16 10.05 2.77
N GLY A 35 -4.10 10.82 3.01
CA GLY A 35 -3.91 12.10 2.34
C GLY A 35 -3.93 11.84 0.84
N THR A 36 -5.03 12.23 0.18
CA THR A 36 -5.16 12.28 -1.27
C THR A 36 -4.18 13.30 -1.81
N SER A 37 -2.94 12.87 -2.08
CA SER A 37 -2.09 13.57 -3.02
C SER A 37 -2.66 13.37 -4.42
N ASN A 38 -3.73 14.09 -4.75
CA ASN A 38 -4.22 14.21 -6.12
C ASN A 38 -3.19 14.99 -6.94
N SER A 39 -2.19 14.30 -7.48
CA SER A 39 -1.40 14.81 -8.60
C SER A 39 -2.13 14.45 -9.90
N THR A 40 -3.15 15.24 -10.24
CA THR A 40 -3.74 15.23 -11.58
C THR A 40 -3.01 16.24 -12.44
N THR A 41 -1.94 15.81 -13.11
CA THR A 41 -1.40 16.49 -14.29
C THR A 41 -1.26 15.49 -15.43
N GLY A 42 -2.36 15.29 -16.15
CA GLY A 42 -2.34 14.71 -17.49
C GLY A 42 -1.71 15.71 -18.45
N GLY A 43 -0.42 15.55 -18.70
CA GLY A 43 0.28 16.20 -19.81
C GLY A 43 0.52 15.18 -20.91
N ASN A 44 -0.26 15.26 -21.99
CA ASN A 44 -0.06 14.44 -23.19
C ASN A 44 1.21 14.95 -23.89
N GLN A 45 2.37 14.34 -23.65
CA GLN A 45 3.60 14.64 -24.39
C GLN A 45 3.81 13.60 -25.50
N THR A 46 3.41 13.99 -26.71
CA THR A 46 3.85 13.42 -27.97
C THR A 46 5.31 13.83 -28.20
N GLY A 47 6.26 12.88 -28.11
CA GLY A 47 7.65 13.14 -28.46
C GLY A 47 8.54 11.94 -28.18
N GLY A 48 9.00 11.28 -29.24
CA GLY A 48 9.88 10.12 -29.14
C GLY A 48 11.29 10.49 -28.75
N ASP A 49 11.76 9.96 -27.63
CA ASP A 49 13.09 9.39 -27.39
C ASP A 49 13.04 8.72 -26.00
N GLY A 50 13.84 7.69 -25.74
CA GLY A 50 13.79 6.81 -24.56
C GLY A 50 14.14 7.47 -23.22
N THR A 51 13.41 8.51 -22.85
CA THR A 51 13.67 9.37 -21.69
C THR A 51 12.74 9.02 -20.53
N ILE A 52 13.32 8.84 -19.34
CA ILE A 52 12.57 8.61 -18.11
C ILE A 52 12.07 9.95 -17.57
N VAL A 53 10.79 9.99 -17.22
CA VAL A 53 10.22 11.11 -16.46
C VAL A 53 10.33 10.79 -14.98
N LEU A 54 11.07 11.62 -14.22
CA LEU A 54 11.14 11.52 -12.76
C LEU A 54 10.07 12.42 -12.15
N ASP A 55 9.23 11.86 -11.28
CA ASP A 55 8.34 12.65 -10.44
C ASP A 55 8.99 12.92 -9.09
N ASN A 56 9.48 14.15 -8.87
CA ASN A 56 10.11 14.57 -7.60
C ASN A 56 9.12 15.15 -6.59
N GLY A 57 7.79 14.98 -6.78
CA GLY A 57 6.80 15.30 -5.76
C GLY A 57 6.64 16.80 -5.44
N GLY A 58 7.08 17.69 -6.34
CA GLY A 58 6.90 19.13 -6.17
C GLY A 58 7.23 19.92 -7.44
N GLY A 59 6.24 20.66 -7.95
CA GLY A 59 6.42 21.71 -8.95
C GLY A 59 6.28 21.28 -10.41
N THR A 60 5.49 22.04 -11.15
CA THR A 60 5.39 22.04 -12.62
C THR A 60 6.74 22.36 -13.25
N GLY A 61 7.59 21.34 -13.41
CA GLY A 61 8.82 21.41 -14.19
C GLY A 61 8.67 20.56 -15.44
N SER A 62 8.73 21.19 -16.61
CA SER A 62 8.88 20.51 -17.89
C SER A 62 10.26 19.84 -17.89
N GLY A 63 10.32 18.58 -17.44
CA GLY A 63 11.54 17.80 -17.37
C GLY A 63 11.95 17.32 -18.76
N SER A 64 12.81 18.08 -19.42
CA SER A 64 13.64 17.58 -20.51
C SER A 64 14.42 16.35 -20.02
N GLY A 65 14.53 15.31 -20.85
CA GLY A 65 15.01 13.97 -20.49
C GLY A 65 16.13 13.97 -19.46
N THR A 66 15.84 13.45 -18.27
CA THR A 66 16.80 13.45 -17.16
C THR A 66 17.50 12.09 -17.08
N THR A 67 18.82 12.14 -17.01
CA THR A 67 19.68 11.03 -16.59
C THR A 67 19.14 10.48 -15.26
N ILE A 68 19.12 9.14 -15.11
CA ILE A 68 18.75 8.51 -13.84
C ILE A 68 19.60 9.09 -12.70
N PRO A 69 18.99 9.57 -11.59
CA PRO A 69 19.72 10.14 -10.48
C PRO A 69 20.67 9.12 -9.84
N THR A 70 21.83 9.60 -9.39
CA THR A 70 22.87 8.74 -8.78
C THR A 70 22.40 8.00 -7.53
N GLU A 71 21.35 8.49 -6.83
CA GLU A 71 20.80 7.77 -5.69
C GLU A 71 20.07 6.47 -6.06
N ILE A 72 19.64 6.31 -7.32
CA ILE A 72 18.88 5.15 -7.81
C ILE A 72 19.50 4.49 -9.04
N ASP A 73 20.69 4.90 -9.45
CA ASP A 73 21.45 4.35 -10.59
C ASP A 73 21.83 2.86 -10.45
N HIS A 74 21.83 2.35 -9.22
CA HIS A 74 22.14 0.97 -8.87
C HIS A 74 21.00 -0.02 -9.14
N CYS A 75 19.82 0.49 -9.52
CA CYS A 75 18.67 -0.30 -9.88
C CYS A 75 18.48 -0.34 -11.39
N SER A 76 17.88 -1.43 -11.89
CA SER A 76 17.59 -1.58 -13.32
C SER A 76 16.29 -0.88 -13.68
N TRP A 77 16.39 0.15 -14.52
CA TRP A 77 15.24 0.93 -15.02
C TRP A 77 14.97 0.63 -16.49
N ALA A 78 13.76 0.92 -16.96
CA ALA A 78 13.32 0.71 -18.34
C ALA A 78 13.00 2.05 -19.03
N PRO A 79 13.99 2.77 -19.59
CA PRO A 79 13.75 4.10 -20.15
C PRO A 79 12.78 4.13 -21.34
N ASP A 80 12.70 3.03 -22.06
CA ASP A 80 11.77 2.84 -23.18
C ASP A 80 10.38 2.36 -22.71
N GLY A 81 10.22 1.98 -21.44
CA GLY A 81 9.03 1.36 -20.87
C GLY A 81 8.80 -0.09 -21.32
N LEU A 82 9.78 -0.73 -21.98
CA LEU A 82 9.65 -2.06 -22.58
C LEU A 82 10.51 -3.12 -21.89
N ASN A 83 11.81 -2.84 -21.70
CA ASN A 83 12.80 -3.80 -21.20
C ASN A 83 13.67 -3.18 -20.10
N GLY A 84 14.24 -4.01 -19.21
CA GLY A 84 15.13 -3.55 -18.13
C GLY A 84 14.50 -3.50 -16.73
N PHE A 85 13.29 -4.00 -16.56
CA PHE A 85 12.65 -4.17 -15.25
C PHE A 85 13.36 -5.26 -14.43
N SER A 86 13.56 -5.00 -13.14
CA SER A 86 14.32 -5.87 -12.23
C SER A 86 13.50 -7.03 -11.63
N SER A 87 12.17 -6.98 -11.70
CA SER A 87 11.30 -7.95 -11.06
C SER A 87 10.02 -8.18 -11.87
N THR A 88 9.35 -9.29 -11.61
CA THR A 88 8.05 -9.61 -12.21
C THR A 88 7.16 -10.27 -11.15
N SER A 89 5.89 -9.92 -11.15
CA SER A 89 4.87 -10.55 -10.30
C SER A 89 3.59 -10.78 -11.10
N THR A 90 2.75 -11.69 -10.60
CA THR A 90 1.45 -12.00 -11.23
C THR A 90 0.48 -10.83 -11.21
N HIS A 91 0.52 -9.97 -10.19
CA HIS A 91 -0.46 -8.89 -10.00
C HIS A 91 -0.01 -7.53 -10.58
N LEU A 92 1.30 -7.22 -10.62
CA LEU A 92 1.82 -5.97 -11.23
C LEU A 92 2.45 -6.16 -12.63
N GLY A 93 2.70 -7.40 -13.05
CA GLY A 93 3.53 -7.66 -14.22
C GLY A 93 5.01 -7.36 -13.92
N SER A 94 5.76 -6.92 -14.94
CA SER A 94 7.15 -6.50 -14.76
C SER A 94 7.25 -5.11 -14.12
N TYR A 95 8.14 -4.95 -13.14
CA TYR A 95 8.32 -3.72 -12.40
C TYR A 95 9.75 -3.59 -11.86
N THR A 96 10.12 -2.37 -11.49
CA THR A 96 11.29 -2.07 -10.68
C THR A 96 10.85 -1.27 -9.48
N VAL A 97 11.33 -1.66 -8.30
CA VAL A 97 11.26 -0.84 -7.09
C VAL A 97 12.66 -0.73 -6.51
N CYS A 98 13.04 0.48 -6.12
CA CYS A 98 14.38 0.84 -5.71
C CYS A 98 14.32 1.71 -4.45
N GLN A 99 15.20 1.45 -3.49
CA GLN A 99 15.39 2.33 -2.35
C GLN A 99 16.52 3.32 -2.66
N SER A 100 16.35 4.59 -2.31
CA SER A 100 17.40 5.59 -2.46
C SER A 100 18.61 5.27 -1.58
N LYS A 101 19.82 5.39 -2.15
CA LYS A 101 21.07 5.38 -1.39
C LYS A 101 21.19 6.54 -0.40
N ASN A 102 20.52 7.66 -0.68
CA ASN A 102 20.67 8.90 0.09
C ASN A 102 19.64 8.99 1.23
N ALA A 103 18.46 8.38 1.08
CA ALA A 103 17.39 8.44 2.06
C ALA A 103 16.60 7.12 2.13
N GLN A 104 16.68 6.43 3.28
CA GLN A 104 16.02 5.12 3.47
C GLN A 104 14.49 5.17 3.25
N THR A 105 13.86 6.32 3.48
CA THR A 105 12.43 6.53 3.30
C THR A 105 12.00 6.83 1.87
N ASP A 106 12.95 7.12 0.98
CA ASP A 106 12.63 7.43 -0.42
C ASP A 106 12.71 6.17 -1.27
N LEU A 107 11.55 5.74 -1.77
CA LEU A 107 11.42 4.63 -2.70
C LEU A 107 11.07 5.15 -4.08
N TYR A 108 11.49 4.42 -5.11
CA TYR A 108 11.22 4.74 -6.50
C TYR A 108 10.61 3.51 -7.15
N ILE A 109 9.55 3.68 -7.93
CA ILE A 109 8.86 2.58 -8.60
C ILE A 109 8.58 2.91 -10.07
N GLN A 110 8.75 1.90 -10.91
CA GLN A 110 8.37 1.91 -12.32
C GLN A 110 7.68 0.59 -12.64
N ILE A 111 6.58 0.63 -13.41
CA ILE A 111 5.86 -0.57 -13.83
C ILE A 111 5.74 -0.61 -15.35
N LYS A 112 5.78 -1.82 -15.92
CA LYS A 112 5.67 -2.01 -17.37
C LYS A 112 4.26 -1.76 -17.90
N ASN A 113 3.26 -2.22 -17.15
CA ASN A 113 1.86 -2.15 -17.53
C ASN A 113 1.18 -1.09 -16.65
N PRO A 114 0.85 0.09 -17.18
CA PRO A 114 0.19 1.13 -16.41
C PRO A 114 -1.09 0.65 -15.72
N VAL A 115 -1.30 1.09 -14.48
CA VAL A 115 -2.51 0.85 -13.71
C VAL A 115 -3.29 2.16 -13.61
N THR A 116 -4.43 2.22 -14.30
CA THR A 116 -5.21 3.46 -14.47
C THR A 116 -6.57 3.44 -13.76
N ASN A 117 -6.99 2.27 -13.28
CA ASN A 117 -8.30 2.06 -12.64
C ASN A 117 -8.24 2.01 -11.11
N VAL A 118 -7.07 1.68 -10.53
CA VAL A 118 -6.87 1.58 -9.08
C VAL A 118 -5.50 2.13 -8.70
N GLN A 119 -5.33 2.50 -7.43
CA GLN A 119 -4.03 2.92 -6.92
C GLN A 119 -3.14 1.70 -6.65
N VAL A 120 -1.82 1.89 -6.69
CA VAL A 120 -0.84 0.92 -6.19
C VAL A 120 -0.30 1.46 -4.88
N CYS A 121 -0.42 0.68 -3.82
CA CYS A 121 0.03 1.01 -2.48
C CYS A 121 1.36 0.34 -2.16
N LEU A 122 2.31 1.14 -1.67
CA LEU A 122 3.56 0.68 -1.08
C LEU A 122 3.42 0.81 0.44
N ILE A 123 3.71 -0.27 1.17
CA ILE A 123 3.64 -0.30 2.63
C ILE A 123 5.05 -0.53 3.16
N PRO A 124 5.60 0.38 3.98
CA PRO A 124 6.97 0.26 4.45
C PRO A 124 7.06 -0.89 5.45
N THR A 125 8.07 -1.74 5.29
CA THR A 125 8.30 -2.87 6.19
C THR A 125 9.75 -2.91 6.68
N SER A 126 9.92 -3.57 7.82
CA SER A 126 11.21 -4.03 8.32
C SER A 126 11.23 -5.55 8.30
N SER A 127 12.32 -6.12 7.83
CA SER A 127 12.57 -7.56 7.74
C SER A 127 13.75 -7.93 8.63
N SER A 128 13.59 -9.02 9.37
CA SER A 128 14.64 -9.67 10.13
C SER A 128 14.53 -11.17 9.92
N GLY A 129 15.40 -11.74 9.08
CA GLY A 129 15.37 -13.16 8.72
C GLY A 129 14.13 -13.50 7.90
N SER A 130 13.32 -14.45 8.37
CA SER A 130 12.11 -14.93 7.67
C SER A 130 10.85 -14.12 7.97
N SER A 131 10.94 -13.10 8.82
CA SER A 131 9.78 -12.33 9.29
C SER A 131 9.87 -10.88 8.85
N SER A 132 8.77 -10.37 8.32
CA SER A 132 8.60 -8.97 7.96
C SER A 132 7.46 -8.34 8.77
N VAL A 133 7.63 -7.08 9.15
CA VAL A 133 6.64 -6.30 9.89
C VAL A 133 6.48 -4.93 9.24
N TYR A 134 5.24 -4.47 9.05
CA TYR A 134 5.03 -3.11 8.56
C TYR A 134 5.39 -2.08 9.65
N ILE A 135 5.96 -0.94 9.25
CA ILE A 135 6.53 0.05 10.17
C ILE A 135 5.92 1.46 10.04
N GLY A 136 4.96 1.62 9.13
CA GLY A 136 4.25 2.87 8.94
C GLY A 136 3.12 2.78 7.93
N GLU A 137 2.53 3.92 7.62
CA GLU A 137 1.36 4.01 6.76
C GLU A 137 1.64 3.64 5.30
N PRO A 138 0.66 3.04 4.60
CA PRO A 138 0.71 2.87 3.15
C PRO A 138 0.80 4.21 2.41
N ARG A 139 1.56 4.24 1.32
CA ARG A 139 1.57 5.33 0.34
C ARG A 139 1.04 4.81 -0.98
N CYS A 140 -0.09 5.34 -1.42
CA CYS A 140 -0.80 4.87 -2.60
C CYS A 140 -0.73 5.93 -3.71
N LEU A 141 -0.48 5.49 -4.94
CA LEU A 141 -0.34 6.37 -6.10
C LEU A 141 -0.83 5.70 -7.39
N MET A 142 -1.22 6.53 -8.35
CA MET A 142 -1.58 6.08 -9.70
C MET A 142 -0.32 5.91 -10.54
N LEU A 143 -0.06 4.69 -10.99
CA LEU A 143 1.10 4.35 -11.83
C LEU A 143 0.64 4.26 -13.29
N ASN A 144 0.34 5.40 -13.89
CA ASN A 144 -0.36 5.53 -15.16
C ASN A 144 0.55 5.66 -16.40
N ASP A 145 1.88 5.67 -16.23
CA ASP A 145 2.86 5.80 -17.30
C ASP A 145 4.02 4.82 -17.07
N ASN A 146 4.34 4.02 -18.09
CA ASN A 146 5.38 3.01 -18.03
C ASN A 146 6.79 3.54 -18.29
N LYS A 147 6.93 4.79 -18.76
CA LYS A 147 8.22 5.50 -18.90
C LYS A 147 8.52 6.41 -17.72
N ARG A 148 7.65 6.43 -16.71
CA ARG A 148 7.76 7.28 -15.55
C ARG A 148 8.28 6.51 -14.34
N VAL A 149 9.30 7.07 -13.69
CA VAL A 149 9.78 6.61 -12.38
C VAL A 149 9.16 7.50 -11.32
N TYR A 150 8.35 6.90 -10.47
CA TYR A 150 7.60 7.60 -9.43
C TYR A 150 8.37 7.55 -8.11
N LYS A 151 8.66 8.71 -7.54
CA LYS A 151 9.20 8.80 -6.17
C LYS A 151 8.07 8.70 -5.15
N VAL A 152 8.29 7.90 -4.12
CA VAL A 152 7.38 7.68 -3.01
C VAL A 152 8.15 7.93 -1.71
N ASN A 153 7.78 8.99 -1.00
CA ASN A 153 8.31 9.25 0.34
C ASN A 153 7.50 8.47 1.38
N MET A 154 8.17 7.53 2.04
CA MET A 154 7.57 6.62 3.02
C MET A 154 7.63 7.20 4.42
N ILE A 155 6.56 7.01 5.19
CA ILE A 155 6.46 7.52 6.56
C ILE A 155 6.54 6.33 7.53
N LYS A 156 7.34 6.46 8.59
CA LYS A 156 7.52 5.45 9.65
C LYS A 156 6.78 5.89 10.91
N ASN A 157 5.48 5.69 10.97
CA ASN A 157 4.61 6.18 12.05
C ASN A 157 3.86 5.08 12.80
N ARG A 158 4.20 3.79 12.60
CA ARG A 158 3.56 2.71 13.37
C ARG A 158 4.07 2.71 14.82
N PRO A 159 3.19 2.85 15.84
CA PRO A 159 3.59 2.78 17.24
C PRO A 159 4.38 1.51 17.55
N ASN A 160 5.45 1.61 18.33
CA ASN A 160 6.37 0.51 18.69
C ASN A 160 7.21 -0.10 17.55
N PHE A 161 7.00 0.30 16.29
CA PHE A 161 7.76 -0.24 15.14
C PHE A 161 8.46 0.85 14.31
N SER A 162 8.16 2.13 14.52
CA SER A 162 8.72 3.27 13.78
C SER A 162 10.25 3.41 13.89
N HIS A 163 10.87 2.82 14.91
CA HIS A 163 12.32 2.84 15.10
C HIS A 163 13.05 1.81 14.20
N LEU A 164 12.35 0.78 13.72
CA LEU A 164 12.94 -0.29 12.92
C LEU A 164 13.39 0.23 11.53
N PRO A 165 14.42 -0.36 10.90
CA PRO A 165 14.88 0.06 9.59
C PRO A 165 13.83 -0.24 8.50
N LEU A 166 13.67 0.67 7.53
CA LEU A 166 12.94 0.36 6.30
C LEU A 166 13.89 -0.39 5.36
N ASN A 167 13.82 -1.71 5.34
CA ASN A 167 14.63 -2.57 4.47
C ASN A 167 13.75 -3.51 3.62
N GLY A 168 12.45 -3.25 3.56
CA GLY A 168 11.58 -3.90 2.60
C GLY A 168 10.29 -3.12 2.38
N VAL A 169 9.56 -3.51 1.35
CA VAL A 169 8.27 -2.92 0.99
C VAL A 169 7.31 -4.01 0.56
N MET A 170 6.08 -3.90 1.03
CA MET A 170 4.95 -4.66 0.51
C MET A 170 4.26 -3.81 -0.55
N ILE A 171 3.99 -4.36 -1.73
CA ILE A 171 3.36 -3.66 -2.84
C ILE A 171 2.11 -4.42 -3.24
N MET A 172 1.00 -3.72 -3.40
CA MET A 172 -0.27 -4.29 -3.82
C MET A 172 -1.16 -3.22 -4.47
N LYS A 173 -2.12 -3.64 -5.29
CA LYS A 173 -3.16 -2.74 -5.78
C LYS A 173 -4.17 -2.48 -4.68
N ASP A 174 -4.71 -1.27 -4.62
CA ASP A 174 -5.88 -0.93 -3.80
C ASP A 174 -7.15 -1.47 -4.46
N GLU A 175 -7.24 -2.79 -4.48
CA GLU A 175 -8.26 -3.56 -5.17
C GLU A 175 -8.97 -4.48 -4.17
N GLN A 176 -10.27 -4.68 -4.40
CA GLN A 176 -11.10 -5.49 -3.53
C GLN A 176 -11.02 -6.97 -3.93
N HIS A 177 -10.79 -7.84 -2.96
CA HIS A 177 -10.83 -9.29 -3.15
C HIS A 177 -11.65 -9.96 -2.04
N PHE A 178 -12.20 -11.13 -2.35
CA PHE A 178 -12.77 -12.00 -1.32
C PHE A 178 -11.64 -12.71 -0.58
N TYR A 179 -11.55 -12.47 0.73
CA TYR A 179 -10.62 -13.15 1.60
C TYR A 179 -11.35 -14.28 2.35
N PRO A 180 -10.85 -15.53 2.28
CA PRO A 180 -11.51 -16.67 2.94
C PRO A 180 -11.47 -16.54 4.47
N TYR A 181 -12.08 -17.49 5.17
CA TYR A 181 -12.00 -17.58 6.63
C TYR A 181 -10.54 -17.40 7.10
N PRO A 182 -10.27 -16.56 8.12
CA PRO A 182 -11.21 -15.95 9.07
C PRO A 182 -11.74 -14.57 8.70
N PHE A 183 -11.38 -14.00 7.53
CA PHE A 183 -12.02 -12.77 7.04
C PHE A 183 -13.46 -13.04 6.60
N ASN A 184 -13.64 -14.02 5.71
CA ASN A 184 -14.93 -14.40 5.11
C ASN A 184 -15.71 -13.20 4.53
N GLN A 185 -15.01 -12.26 3.90
CA GLN A 185 -15.60 -11.03 3.36
C GLN A 185 -14.73 -10.43 2.26
N ASN A 186 -15.33 -9.51 1.49
CA ASN A 186 -14.59 -8.68 0.55
C ASN A 186 -13.88 -7.54 1.29
N ALA A 187 -12.58 -7.38 1.07
CA ALA A 187 -11.79 -6.29 1.63
C ALA A 187 -10.79 -5.75 0.58
N LEU A 188 -10.35 -4.51 0.76
CA LEU A 188 -9.24 -3.96 -0.03
C LEU A 188 -7.93 -4.61 0.43
N SER A 189 -7.05 -4.93 -0.52
CA SER A 189 -5.78 -5.61 -0.19
C SER A 189 -4.91 -4.90 0.86
N PRO A 190 -4.70 -3.57 0.80
CA PRO A 190 -3.94 -2.86 1.82
C PRO A 190 -4.56 -3.04 3.21
N ASP A 191 -5.88 -2.94 3.31
CA ASP A 191 -6.59 -3.06 4.58
C ASP A 191 -6.54 -4.47 5.15
N ALA A 192 -6.69 -5.49 4.30
CA ALA A 192 -6.57 -6.89 4.70
C ALA A 192 -5.16 -7.19 5.25
N TYR A 193 -4.11 -6.68 4.59
CA TYR A 193 -2.73 -6.81 5.06
C TYR A 193 -2.48 -6.10 6.40
N ILE A 194 -2.96 -4.86 6.54
CA ILE A 194 -2.78 -4.09 7.78
C ILE A 194 -3.53 -4.78 8.93
N PHE A 195 -4.78 -5.19 8.69
CA PHE A 195 -5.58 -5.90 9.67
C PHE A 195 -4.89 -7.18 10.13
N CYS A 196 -4.45 -8.04 9.19
CA CYS A 196 -3.83 -9.30 9.57
C CYS A 196 -2.53 -9.08 10.35
N SER A 197 -1.72 -8.10 9.94
CA SER A 197 -0.46 -7.75 10.59
C SER A 197 -0.65 -7.19 12.00
N GLN A 198 -1.70 -6.38 12.22
CA GLN A 198 -2.08 -5.88 13.53
C GLN A 198 -2.59 -7.00 14.43
N TYR A 199 -3.48 -7.85 13.89
CA TYR A 199 -4.06 -8.97 14.64
C TYR A 199 -2.98 -9.95 15.09
N LEU A 200 -2.05 -10.30 14.20
CA LEU A 200 -0.91 -11.13 14.53
C LEU A 200 -0.04 -10.50 15.63
N ALA A 201 0.24 -9.20 15.54
CA ALA A 201 1.06 -8.52 16.54
C ALA A 201 0.38 -8.42 17.91
N GLN A 202 -0.95 -8.27 17.95
CA GLN A 202 -1.72 -8.11 19.18
C GLN A 202 -2.06 -9.44 19.86
N TYR A 203 -2.41 -10.46 19.06
CA TYR A 203 -2.97 -11.71 19.57
C TYR A 203 -2.12 -12.95 19.26
N GLY A 204 -1.04 -12.81 18.48
CA GLY A 204 -0.20 -13.94 18.07
C GLY A 204 -0.86 -14.90 17.07
N TYR A 205 -2.07 -14.60 16.60
CA TYR A 205 -2.82 -15.47 15.69
C TYR A 205 -2.56 -15.12 14.22
N GLY A 206 -2.01 -16.08 13.48
CA GLY A 206 -1.59 -15.91 12.07
C GLY A 206 -2.67 -16.19 11.02
N GLY A 207 -3.85 -16.70 11.38
CA GLY A 207 -4.83 -17.18 10.39
C GLY A 207 -5.35 -16.09 9.43
N TYR A 208 -5.47 -14.83 9.89
CA TYR A 208 -5.77 -13.71 8.98
C TYR A 208 -4.63 -13.48 7.97
N CYS A 209 -3.36 -13.62 8.39
CA CYS A 209 -2.23 -13.46 7.50
C CYS A 209 -2.18 -14.60 6.47
N GLU A 210 -2.52 -15.82 6.87
CA GLU A 210 -2.62 -16.99 5.98
C GLU A 210 -3.73 -16.79 4.94
N SER A 211 -4.91 -16.34 5.37
CA SER A 211 -6.01 -16.01 4.47
C SER A 211 -5.63 -14.89 3.49
N PHE A 212 -5.00 -13.81 3.96
CA PHE A 212 -4.46 -12.76 3.09
C PHE A 212 -3.48 -13.33 2.05
N LYS A 213 -2.53 -14.16 2.50
CA LYS A 213 -1.51 -14.77 1.64
C LYS A 213 -2.11 -15.66 0.57
N SER A 214 -3.20 -16.37 0.85
CA SER A 214 -3.86 -17.28 -0.10
C SER A 214 -4.45 -16.57 -1.32
N VAL A 215 -4.80 -15.27 -1.21
CA VAL A 215 -5.29 -14.48 -2.35
C VAL A 215 -4.14 -14.11 -3.29
N GLY A 216 -2.94 -13.89 -2.75
CA GLY A 216 -1.73 -13.67 -3.54
C GLY A 216 -1.69 -12.34 -4.31
N ALA A 217 -2.58 -11.39 -4.01
CA ALA A 217 -2.67 -10.08 -4.68
C ALA A 217 -1.64 -9.06 -4.17
N TYR A 218 -0.38 -9.48 -3.97
CA TYR A 218 0.70 -8.65 -3.46
C TYR A 218 2.07 -9.13 -3.97
N THR A 219 3.10 -8.30 -3.83
CA THR A 219 4.51 -8.68 -3.90
C THR A 219 5.27 -8.07 -2.74
N TYR A 220 6.34 -8.74 -2.36
CA TYR A 220 7.25 -8.30 -1.34
C TYR A 220 8.64 -8.11 -1.94
N LYS A 221 9.28 -6.97 -1.65
CA LYS A 221 10.67 -6.72 -2.00
C LYS A 221 11.44 -6.37 -0.74
N GLN A 222 12.52 -7.12 -0.50
CA GLN A 222 13.57 -6.74 0.43
C GLN A 222 14.68 -5.98 -0.31
N PHE A 223 15.24 -4.97 0.35
CA PHE A 223 16.37 -4.16 -0.14
C PHE A 223 17.69 -4.67 0.44
#